data_AF-F1P3Y5-F1
#
_entry.id   AF-F1P3Y5-F1
#
_cell.length_a   1.000
_cell.length_b   1.000
_cell.length_c   1.000
_cell.angle_alpha   90.00
_cell.angle_beta   90.00
_cell.angle_gamma   90.00
#
_symmetry.space_group_name_H-M   'P 1'
#
loop_
_entity.id
_entity.type
_entity.pdbx_description
1 polymer ?
#
loop_
_entity_poly.entity_id
_entity_poly.type
_entity_poly.pdbx_seq_one_letter_code
_entity_poly.pdbx_strand_id
1 'polypeptide(L)'
;MAARGGKKEPPDAVHLNRLLYERVRKELRCQRLHTEHSINPLRPVHAVTQKPMSWHDNIEEPADARFLNIIHQAALEPTKKYSEPQTESQEIGWNTTPLTDVDRTDRRLFFPRRRTEITMHSAAGGHPKKQ
;
A
#
# COMPACT_ATOMS: atom_id res chain seq x y z
N MET A 1 -51.42 7.03 -0.91
CA MET A 1 -52.33 6.10 -0.21
C MET A 1 -51.50 4.93 0.36
N ALA A 2 -50.89 5.11 1.53
CA ALA A 2 -50.17 4.01 2.21
C ALA A 2 -51.17 3.27 3.10
N ALA A 3 -51.62 2.11 2.63
CA ALA A 3 -52.60 1.30 3.33
C ALA A 3 -51.91 0.16 4.12
N ARG A 4 -52.44 -0.05 5.33
CA ARG A 4 -52.48 -1.30 6.12
C ARG A 4 -51.38 -1.51 7.16
N GLY A 5 -51.50 -0.78 8.27
CA GLY A 5 -51.11 -1.24 9.61
C GLY A 5 -52.01 -2.37 10.15
N GLY A 6 -52.21 -3.43 9.36
CA GLY A 6 -52.87 -4.65 9.83
C GLY A 6 -51.95 -5.43 10.76
N LYS A 7 -52.49 -5.99 11.84
CA LYS A 7 -51.76 -6.86 12.78
C LYS A 7 -51.04 -7.95 11.97
N LYS A 8 -49.71 -7.92 11.94
CA LYS A 8 -48.92 -8.97 11.29
C LYS A 8 -49.13 -10.25 12.08
N GLU A 9 -49.60 -11.31 11.41
CA GLU A 9 -49.65 -12.64 12.01
C GLU A 9 -48.25 -13.04 12.50
N PRO A 10 -48.16 -13.78 13.62
CA PRO A 10 -46.87 -14.26 14.11
C PRO A 10 -46.19 -15.05 13.00
N PRO A 11 -44.93 -14.72 12.64
CA PRO A 11 -44.29 -15.37 11.51
C PRO A 11 -44.10 -16.86 11.79
N ASP A 12 -44.58 -17.70 10.88
CA ASP A 12 -44.41 -19.15 10.93
C ASP A 12 -42.93 -19.52 10.96
N ALA A 13 -42.52 -20.25 12.00
CA ALA A 13 -41.13 -20.68 12.18
C ALA A 13 -40.64 -21.53 10.99
N VAL A 14 -41.53 -22.32 10.37
CA VAL A 14 -41.18 -23.15 9.21
C VAL A 14 -40.90 -22.25 8.00
N HIS A 15 -41.73 -21.23 7.77
CA HIS A 15 -41.51 -20.25 6.71
C HIS A 15 -40.21 -19.45 6.89
N LEU A 16 -39.92 -19.00 8.12
CA LEU A 16 -38.66 -18.30 8.42
C LEU A 16 -37.44 -19.17 8.17
N ASN A 17 -37.48 -20.44 8.55
CA ASN A 17 -36.39 -21.40 8.28
C ASN A 17 -36.16 -21.60 6.78
N ARG A 18 -37.23 -21.63 5.98
CA ARG A 18 -37.12 -21.73 4.51
C ARG A 18 -36.43 -20.52 3.90
N LEU A 19 -36.77 -19.31 4.34
CA LEU A 19 -36.12 -18.06 3.88
C LEU A 19 -34.64 -18.01 4.28
N LEU A 20 -34.30 -18.46 5.50
CA LEU A 20 -32.92 -18.55 5.94
C LEU A 20 -32.11 -19.50 5.05
N TYR A 21 -32.64 -20.67 4.76
CA TYR A 21 -31.98 -21.66 3.90
C TYR A 21 -31.74 -21.12 2.48
N GLU A 22 -32.71 -20.41 1.90
CA GLU A 22 -32.54 -19.75 0.60
C GLU A 22 -31.46 -18.66 0.63
N ARG A 23 -31.40 -17.87 1.71
CA ARG A 23 -30.36 -16.84 1.88
C ARG A 23 -28.97 -17.47 1.95
N VAL A 24 -28.79 -18.50 2.78
CA VAL A 24 -27.52 -19.23 2.90
C VAL A 24 -27.10 -19.83 1.55
N ARG A 25 -28.03 -20.43 0.79
CA ARG A 25 -27.73 -20.95 -0.56
C ARG A 25 -27.29 -19.85 -1.54
N LYS A 26 -27.89 -18.67 -1.48
CA LYS A 26 -27.50 -17.53 -2.34
C LYS A 26 -26.13 -16.99 -1.97
N GLU A 27 -25.85 -16.86 -0.67
CA GLU A 27 -24.54 -16.40 -0.17
C GLU A 27 -23.43 -17.38 -0.55
N LEU A 28 -23.61 -18.69 -0.32
CA LEU A 28 -22.63 -19.71 -0.69
C LEU A 28 -22.37 -19.78 -2.20
N ARG A 29 -23.37 -19.46 -3.04
CA ARG A 29 -23.19 -19.39 -4.50
C ARG A 29 -22.29 -18.22 -4.93
N CYS A 30 -22.27 -17.13 -4.17
CA CYS A 30 -21.48 -15.94 -4.45
C CYS A 30 -20.10 -15.96 -3.76
N GLN A 31 -19.88 -16.81 -2.76
CA GLN A 31 -18.59 -16.97 -2.10
C GLN A 31 -17.60 -17.71 -3.02
N ARG A 32 -16.71 -16.96 -3.67
CA ARG A 32 -15.53 -17.52 -4.34
C ARG A 32 -14.43 -17.75 -3.31
N LEU A 33 -14.32 -18.99 -2.82
CA LEU A 33 -13.20 -19.40 -1.98
C LEU A 33 -11.97 -19.63 -2.86
N HIS A 34 -11.04 -18.68 -2.88
CA HIS A 34 -9.74 -18.88 -3.51
C HIS A 34 -8.87 -19.72 -2.58
N THR A 35 -8.91 -21.04 -2.75
CA THR A 35 -8.05 -21.98 -2.02
C THR A 35 -6.60 -21.93 -2.50
N GLU A 36 -6.40 -21.52 -3.75
CA GLU A 36 -5.09 -21.41 -4.38
C GLU A 36 -4.70 -19.94 -4.48
N HIS A 37 -3.79 -19.51 -3.60
CA HIS A 37 -3.07 -18.25 -3.73
C HIS A 37 -1.58 -18.55 -3.67
N SER A 38 -0.85 -18.18 -4.72
CA SER A 38 0.60 -18.24 -4.76
C SER A 38 1.12 -16.91 -5.30
N ILE A 39 2.01 -16.25 -4.55
CA ILE A 39 2.70 -15.05 -5.03
C ILE A 39 3.62 -15.39 -6.21
N ASN A 40 4.21 -16.58 -6.18
CA ASN A 40 5.10 -17.09 -7.21
C ASN A 40 4.58 -18.43 -7.76
N PRO A 41 4.20 -18.52 -9.05
CA PRO A 41 3.72 -19.77 -9.65
C PRO A 41 4.80 -20.87 -9.72
N LEU A 42 6.09 -20.50 -9.65
CA LEU A 42 7.21 -21.44 -9.68
C LEU A 42 7.62 -21.93 -8.28
N ARG A 43 7.20 -21.23 -7.22
CA ARG A 43 7.46 -21.59 -5.82
C ARG A 43 6.24 -21.23 -4.98
N PRO A 44 5.34 -22.17 -4.68
CA PRO A 44 4.21 -21.91 -3.80
C PRO A 44 4.72 -21.60 -2.40
N VAL A 45 4.85 -20.31 -2.09
CA VAL A 45 5.03 -19.83 -0.72
C VAL A 45 3.63 -19.75 -0.14
N HIS A 46 3.25 -20.78 0.63
CA HIS A 46 2.03 -20.70 1.42
C HIS A 46 2.24 -19.62 2.47
N ALA A 47 1.57 -18.49 2.31
CA ALA A 47 1.50 -17.48 3.35
C ALA A 47 0.63 -18.04 4.48
N VAL A 48 1.23 -18.87 5.32
CA VAL A 48 0.60 -19.35 6.55
C VAL A 48 0.43 -18.11 7.41
N THR A 49 -0.79 -17.55 7.42
CA THR A 49 -1.12 -16.44 8.29
C THR A 49 -0.87 -16.88 9.72
N GLN A 50 -0.10 -16.10 10.46
CA GLN A 50 0.22 -16.42 11.83
C GLN A 50 -1.04 -16.47 12.69
N LYS A 51 -1.03 -17.31 13.72
CA LYS A 51 -2.15 -17.38 14.67
C LYS A 51 -2.20 -16.06 15.43
N PRO A 52 -3.35 -15.36 15.51
CA PRO A 52 -3.44 -14.03 16.10
C PRO A 52 -3.05 -13.95 17.59
N MET A 53 -2.89 -15.10 18.26
CA MET A 53 -2.46 -15.20 19.66
C MET A 53 -1.22 -16.10 19.83
N SER A 54 -0.40 -16.27 18.80
CA SER A 54 0.85 -17.03 18.93
C SER A 54 1.79 -16.33 19.91
N TRP A 55 2.04 -16.93 21.07
CA TRP A 55 3.01 -16.42 22.05
C TRP A 55 4.44 -16.41 21.48
N HIS A 56 4.77 -17.39 20.63
CA HIS A 56 6.10 -17.53 20.01
C HIS A 56 6.44 -16.37 19.07
N ASP A 57 5.44 -15.74 18.46
CA ASP A 57 5.67 -14.63 17.51
C ASP A 57 5.96 -13.30 18.24
N ASN A 58 5.66 -13.23 19.55
CA ASN A 58 5.92 -12.07 20.40
C ASN A 58 7.27 -12.17 21.12
N ILE A 59 8.07 -13.20 20.85
CA ILE A 59 9.43 -13.32 21.39
C ILE A 59 10.33 -12.47 20.49
N GLU A 60 10.74 -11.30 20.97
CA GLU A 60 11.81 -10.52 20.34
C GLU A 60 13.13 -11.27 20.52
N GLU A 61 13.47 -12.14 19.56
CA GLU A 61 14.81 -12.70 19.48
C GLU A 61 15.79 -11.57 19.12
N PRO A 62 16.95 -11.48 19.80
CA PRO A 62 17.96 -10.49 19.44
C PRO A 62 18.36 -10.73 17.99
N ALA A 63 18.15 -9.73 17.14
CA ALA A 63 18.42 -9.83 15.72
C ALA A 63 19.87 -10.29 15.50
N ASP A 64 20.03 -11.41 14.79
CA ASP A 64 21.35 -11.97 14.49
C ASP A 64 22.17 -10.93 13.71
N ALA A 65 23.27 -10.50 14.32
CA ALA A 65 24.19 -9.52 13.77
C ALA A 65 24.69 -9.92 12.38
N ARG A 66 24.82 -11.22 12.09
CA ARG A 66 25.21 -11.71 10.76
C ARG A 66 24.15 -11.40 9.71
N PHE A 67 22.88 -11.66 10.02
CA PHE A 67 21.78 -11.35 9.09
C PHE A 67 21.62 -9.84 8.89
N LEU A 68 21.73 -9.05 9.97
CA LEU A 68 21.70 -7.59 9.86
C LEU A 68 22.83 -7.06 8.97
N ASN A 69 24.05 -7.60 9.11
CA ASN A 69 25.17 -7.23 8.27
C ASN A 69 24.93 -7.55 6.79
N ILE A 70 24.32 -8.69 6.48
CA ILE A 70 23.97 -9.06 5.10
C ILE A 70 22.94 -8.07 4.53
N ILE A 71 21.91 -7.71 5.30
CA ILE A 71 20.90 -6.74 4.87
C ILE A 71 21.53 -5.37 4.64
N HIS A 72 22.39 -4.92 5.56
CA HIS A 72 23.12 -3.67 5.43
C HIS A 72 24.01 -3.65 4.18
N GLN A 73 24.77 -4.73 3.94
CA GLN A 73 25.58 -4.89 2.73
C GLN A 73 24.73 -4.87 1.46
N ALA A 74 23.58 -5.56 1.47
CA ALA A 74 22.64 -5.58 0.35
C ALA A 74 21.98 -4.22 0.10
N ALA A 75 21.82 -3.38 1.14
CA ALA A 75 21.27 -2.03 1.03
C ALA A 75 22.30 -0.97 0.61
N LEU A 76 23.60 -1.29 0.58
CA LEU A 76 24.61 -0.32 0.13
C LEU A 76 24.37 0.13 -1.32
N GLU A 77 24.69 1.40 -1.57
CA GLU A 77 24.65 2.01 -2.90
C GLU A 77 25.59 1.26 -3.88
N PRO A 78 25.25 1.20 -5.18
CA PRO A 78 26.08 0.53 -6.18
C PRO A 78 27.54 1.01 -6.20
N THR A 79 27.77 2.31 -6.02
CA THR A 79 29.09 2.96 -5.98
C THR A 79 29.97 2.49 -4.82
N LYS A 80 29.38 1.95 -3.75
CA LYS A 80 30.11 1.36 -2.61
C LYS A 80 30.36 -0.14 -2.77
N LYS A 81 29.62 -0.80 -3.67
CA LYS A 81 29.69 -2.25 -3.91
C LYS A 81 30.65 -2.61 -5.05
N TYR A 82 30.67 -1.80 -6.09
CA TYR A 82 31.42 -2.05 -7.31
C TYR A 82 32.32 -0.86 -7.62
N SER A 83 33.50 -1.12 -8.20
CA SER A 83 34.40 -0.06 -8.67
C SER A 83 33.85 0.66 -9.90
N GLU A 84 33.05 -0.04 -10.70
CA GLU A 84 32.53 0.39 -11.99
C GLU A 84 31.05 0.00 -12.14
N PRO A 85 30.25 0.78 -12.89
CA PRO A 85 28.86 0.46 -13.15
C PRO A 85 28.73 -0.88 -13.86
N GLN A 86 27.85 -1.74 -13.34
CA GLN A 86 27.65 -3.10 -13.88
C GLN A 86 26.62 -3.14 -15.01
N THR A 87 25.78 -2.10 -15.13
CA THR A 87 24.74 -1.99 -16.16
C THR A 87 24.71 -0.58 -16.72
N GLU A 88 24.29 -0.42 -17.98
CA GLU A 88 24.13 0.89 -18.64
C GLU A 88 23.24 1.84 -17.82
N SER A 89 22.21 1.30 -17.15
CA SER A 89 21.33 2.09 -16.28
C SER A 89 22.04 2.67 -15.06
N GLN A 90 23.09 2.01 -14.55
CA GLN A 90 23.87 2.51 -13.41
C GLN A 90 24.79 3.67 -13.82
N GLU A 91 25.20 3.76 -15.08
CA GLU A 91 26.07 4.83 -15.58
C GLU A 91 25.43 6.21 -15.42
N ILE A 92 24.12 6.32 -15.65
CA ILE A 92 23.37 7.59 -15.63
C ILE A 92 23.51 8.34 -14.30
N GLY A 93 23.66 7.62 -13.19
CA GLY A 93 23.75 8.17 -11.83
C GLY A 93 25.03 7.82 -11.09
N TRP A 94 26.05 7.30 -11.77
CA TRP A 94 27.27 6.81 -11.10
C TRP A 94 28.06 7.96 -10.44
N ASN A 95 28.17 9.09 -11.15
CA ASN A 95 28.83 10.30 -10.68
C ASN A 95 27.78 11.35 -10.29
N THR A 96 27.33 11.32 -9.03
CA THR A 96 26.30 12.25 -8.52
C THR A 96 26.86 13.61 -8.09
N THR A 97 28.16 13.71 -7.87
CA THR A 97 28.82 14.96 -7.47
C THR A 97 28.86 15.92 -8.66
N PRO A 98 28.23 17.11 -8.57
CA PRO A 98 28.26 18.07 -9.65
C PRO A 98 29.70 18.57 -9.87
N LEU A 99 30.07 18.87 -11.12
CA LEU A 99 31.39 19.45 -11.45
C LEU A 99 31.59 20.85 -10.85
N THR A 100 30.50 21.53 -10.52
CA THR A 100 30.51 22.87 -9.93
C THR A 100 29.61 22.84 -8.72
N ASP A 101 30.13 23.28 -7.57
CA ASP A 101 29.33 23.43 -6.38
C ASP A 101 28.23 24.48 -6.61
N VAL A 102 26.98 24.04 -6.52
CA VAL A 102 25.83 24.93 -6.65
C VAL A 102 25.50 25.51 -5.28
N ASP A 103 25.94 26.73 -5.02
CA ASP A 103 25.51 27.48 -3.85
C ASP A 103 24.03 27.86 -3.98
N ARG A 104 23.16 27.14 -3.25
CA ARG A 104 21.71 27.39 -3.22
C ARG A 104 21.34 28.63 -2.41
N THR A 105 22.30 29.28 -1.75
CA THR A 105 22.10 30.53 -1.01
C THR A 105 22.36 31.76 -1.88
N ASP A 106 23.20 31.64 -2.91
CA ASP A 106 23.52 32.74 -3.81
C ASP A 106 22.32 33.08 -4.71
N ARG A 107 21.66 34.21 -4.40
CA ARG A 107 20.52 34.75 -5.15
C ARG A 107 20.88 35.21 -6.57
N ARG A 108 22.17 35.32 -6.91
CA ARG A 108 22.64 35.72 -8.24
C ARG A 108 22.59 34.57 -9.24
N LEU A 109 22.75 33.33 -8.76
CA LEU A 109 22.84 32.15 -9.61
C LEU A 109 21.68 31.16 -9.35
N PHE A 110 21.06 31.19 -8.17
CA PHE A 110 19.99 30.29 -7.80
C PHE A 110 18.61 30.96 -7.80
N PHE A 111 17.81 30.68 -8.84
CA PHE A 111 16.46 31.23 -9.04
C PHE A 111 15.36 30.16 -8.95
N PRO A 112 15.09 29.58 -7.76
CA PRO A 112 14.02 28.59 -7.62
C PRO A 112 12.65 29.27 -7.76
N ARG A 113 11.67 28.53 -8.31
CA ARG A 113 10.28 28.97 -8.25
C ARG A 113 9.82 29.05 -6.79
N ARG A 114 9.38 30.22 -6.37
CA ARG A 114 8.80 30.45 -5.04
C ARG A 114 7.30 30.65 -5.17
N ARG A 115 6.54 30.02 -4.27
CA ARG A 115 5.12 30.30 -4.14
C ARG A 115 4.96 31.63 -3.38
N THR A 116 4.17 32.54 -3.94
CA THR A 116 3.74 33.77 -3.26
C THR A 116 2.34 33.60 -2.73
N GLU A 117 1.91 34.46 -1.80
CA GLU A 117 0.54 34.48 -1.27
C GLU A 117 -0.51 34.52 -2.38
N ILE A 118 -0.30 35.35 -3.42
CA ILE A 118 -1.17 35.42 -4.59
C ILE A 118 -1.29 34.07 -5.30
N THR A 119 -0.17 33.37 -5.48
CA THR A 119 -0.15 32.06 -6.15
C THR A 119 -0.87 31.01 -5.30
N MET A 120 -0.69 31.06 -3.97
CA MET A 120 -1.38 30.16 -3.04
C MET A 120 -2.90 30.43 -3.01
N HIS A 121 -3.31 31.71 -2.96
CA HIS A 121 -4.72 32.10 -3.00
C HIS A 121 -5.39 31.81 -4.35
N SER A 122 -4.69 32.04 -5.47
CA SER A 122 -5.23 31.74 -6.81
C SER A 122 -5.42 30.24 -7.03
N ALA A 123 -4.57 29.41 -6.44
CA ALA A 123 -4.73 27.95 -6.48
C ALA A 123 -5.89 27.48 -5.58
N ALA A 124 -6.15 28.16 -4.46
CA ALA A 124 -7.27 27.87 -3.57
C ALA A 124 -8.61 28.41 -4.11
N GLY A 125 -8.58 29.52 -4.86
CA GLY A 125 -9.74 30.24 -5.38
C GLY A 125 -10.21 29.80 -6.77
N GLY A 126 -10.00 28.53 -7.13
CA GLY A 126 -10.40 27.95 -8.42
C GLY A 126 -11.78 28.43 -8.88
N HIS A 127 -11.78 29.19 -9.97
CA HIS A 127 -12.90 29.78 -10.72
C HIS A 127 -14.28 29.78 -10.05
N PRO A 128 -14.87 30.96 -9.72
CA PRO A 128 -16.31 31.03 -9.57
C PRO A 128 -16.94 30.69 -10.93
N LYS A 129 -17.60 29.53 -11.02
CA LYS A 129 -18.50 29.22 -12.14
C LYS A 129 -19.53 30.34 -12.19
N LYS A 130 -19.56 31.11 -13.29
CA LYS A 130 -20.66 32.03 -13.58
C LYS A 130 -21.96 31.22 -13.59
N GLN A 131 -22.90 31.59 -12.72
CA GLN A 131 -24.30 31.20 -12.82
C GLN A 131 -24.98 31.99 -13.94
#